data_AF-A0A1D1V467-F1
#
_entry.id   AF-A0A1D1V467-F1
#
_cell.length_a   1.000
_cell.length_b   1.000
_cell.length_c   1.000
_cell.angle_alpha   90.00
_cell.angle_beta   90.00
_cell.angle_gamma   90.00
#
_symmetry.space_group_name_H-M   'P 1'
#
loop_
_entity.id
_entity.type
_entity.pdbx_description
1 polymer ?
#
loop_
_entity_poly.entity_id
_entity_poly.type
_entity_poly.pdbx_seq_one_letter_code
_entity_poly.pdbx_strand_id
1 'polypeptide(L)'
;MAPLLQIGLLVLFAILIFAIIGLEFYCGIFHFTCFNTTSHEPVLLGGFPTPCSTSSGYGGAYECPAGSTCDRWWIGPSYGITSFDNIGFAMLTVFQCITMEGWTSVMYWTDDALGNSFNWAYFVPLIVIGSFFMLNLVLGVLSGEFAKERERVEKRQEFLRQKRKAQVERELGGYLNWISKAEEVILQEEKTTDEEKLHIIEARRRAALKKARIEAQKKMSEAQKRGEAKQKEAEEDLDLEADADVDDDEDDFTGEKSLKSDFVKSLNRRNKLLK
;
A
#
# COMPACT_ATOMS: atom_id res chain seq x y z
N MET A 1 -12.43 3.30 -11.42
CA MET A 1 -12.36 4.78 -11.57
C MET A 1 -13.00 5.54 -10.42
N ALA A 2 -14.19 5.15 -9.93
CA ALA A 2 -14.80 5.78 -8.74
C ALA A 2 -13.89 5.92 -7.49
N PRO A 3 -13.08 4.91 -7.09
CA PRO A 3 -12.20 5.06 -5.92
C PRO A 3 -11.09 6.10 -6.16
N LEU A 4 -10.45 6.07 -7.33
CA LEU A 4 -9.39 7.04 -7.70
C LEU A 4 -9.89 8.49 -7.69
N LEU A 5 -11.15 8.72 -8.06
CA LEU A 5 -11.76 10.05 -8.05
C LEU A 5 -11.91 10.58 -6.62
N GLN A 6 -12.37 9.75 -5.68
CA GLN A 6 -12.52 10.17 -4.28
C GLN A 6 -11.20 10.61 -3.66
N ILE A 7 -10.13 9.91 -4.01
CA ILE A 7 -8.78 10.22 -3.53
C ILE A 7 -8.23 11.45 -4.22
N GLY A 8 -8.39 11.58 -5.54
CA GLY A 8 -8.03 12.80 -6.25
C GLY A 8 -8.75 14.02 -5.69
N LEU A 9 -10.00 13.87 -5.25
CA LEU A 9 -10.77 14.93 -4.60
C LEU A 9 -10.23 15.26 -3.19
N LEU A 10 -9.86 14.26 -2.40
CA LEU A 10 -9.21 14.46 -1.10
C LEU A 10 -7.87 15.19 -1.25
N VAL A 11 -7.07 14.79 -2.24
CA VAL A 11 -5.79 15.43 -2.58
C VAL A 11 -6.03 16.89 -2.98
N LEU A 12 -6.96 17.14 -3.89
CA LEU A 12 -7.30 18.50 -4.33
C LEU A 12 -7.80 19.37 -3.17
N PHE A 13 -8.59 18.80 -2.26
CA PHE A 13 -9.06 19.49 -1.06
C PHE A 13 -7.90 19.86 -0.11
N ALA A 14 -6.95 18.95 0.12
CA ALA A 14 -5.77 19.23 0.92
C ALA A 14 -4.89 20.34 0.29
N ILE A 15 -4.67 20.28 -1.03
CA ILE A 15 -3.95 21.33 -1.77
C ILE A 15 -4.65 22.68 -1.61
N LEU A 16 -5.98 22.70 -1.70
CA LEU A 16 -6.77 23.92 -1.55
C LEU A 16 -6.62 24.55 -0.17
N ILE A 17 -6.59 23.77 0.92
CA ILE A 17 -6.37 24.29 2.27
C ILE A 17 -4.99 24.98 2.37
N PHE A 18 -3.92 24.30 1.95
CA PHE A 18 -2.57 24.88 1.99
C PHE A 18 -2.40 26.07 1.05
N ALA A 19 -3.13 26.08 -0.07
CA ALA A 19 -3.13 27.20 -1.01
C ALA A 19 -3.83 28.44 -0.43
N ILE A 20 -4.96 28.27 0.27
CA ILE A 20 -5.62 29.40 0.96
C ILE A 20 -4.71 29.96 2.04
N ILE A 21 -4.12 29.10 2.87
CA ILE A 21 -3.16 29.54 3.90
C ILE A 21 -1.99 30.29 3.25
N GLY A 22 -1.35 29.71 2.22
CA GLY A 22 -0.23 30.35 1.52
C GLY A 22 -0.62 31.68 0.86
N LEU A 23 -1.83 31.79 0.32
CA LEU A 23 -2.36 33.04 -0.24
C LEU A 23 -2.43 34.15 0.83
N GLU A 24 -2.99 33.84 2.00
CA GLU A 24 -3.14 34.83 3.09
C GLU A 24 -1.78 35.32 3.61
N PHE A 25 -0.77 34.43 3.68
CA PHE A 25 0.55 34.80 4.20
C PHE A 25 1.45 35.47 3.16
N TYR A 26 1.34 35.09 1.88
CA TYR A 26 2.35 35.41 0.85
C TYR A 26 1.80 36.20 -0.34
N CYS A 27 0.60 36.78 -0.23
CA CYS A 27 0.02 37.62 -1.28
C CYS A 27 0.93 38.82 -1.61
N GLY A 28 1.29 38.96 -2.88
CA GLY A 28 1.97 40.15 -3.42
C GLY A 28 3.47 40.26 -3.15
N ILE A 29 4.07 39.30 -2.42
CA ILE A 29 5.46 39.42 -1.95
C ILE A 29 6.49 39.19 -3.06
N PHE A 30 6.14 38.40 -4.07
CA PHE A 30 7.06 38.02 -5.13
C PHE A 30 7.22 39.06 -6.25
N HIS A 31 6.60 40.23 -6.12
CA HIS A 31 6.71 41.29 -7.13
C HIS A 31 7.85 42.27 -6.88
N PHE A 32 8.58 42.13 -5.78
CA PHE A 32 9.68 43.01 -5.42
C PHE A 32 11.01 42.42 -5.84
N THR A 33 11.82 43.15 -6.60
CA THR A 33 13.21 42.79 -6.91
C THR A 33 14.11 44.01 -6.90
N CYS A 34 15.42 43.80 -6.89
CA CYS A 34 16.39 44.89 -6.91
C CYS A 34 16.57 45.42 -8.32
N PHE A 35 16.35 46.72 -8.52
CA PHE A 35 16.64 47.43 -9.76
C PHE A 35 17.81 48.37 -9.56
N ASN A 36 18.66 48.51 -10.56
CA ASN A 36 19.74 49.48 -10.52
C ASN A 36 19.16 50.91 -10.63
N THR A 37 19.59 51.81 -9.73
CA THR A 37 19.09 53.20 -9.66
C THR A 37 19.36 53.99 -10.95
N THR A 38 20.38 53.63 -11.73
CA THR A 38 20.79 54.37 -12.93
C THR A 38 20.25 53.77 -14.22
N SER A 39 20.27 52.44 -14.36
CA SER A 39 19.84 51.77 -15.60
C SER A 39 18.37 51.31 -15.56
N HIS A 40 17.72 51.30 -14.40
CA HIS A 40 16.38 50.71 -14.21
C HIS A 40 16.25 49.25 -14.67
N GLU A 41 17.38 48.56 -14.79
CA GLU A 41 17.42 47.13 -15.13
C GLU A 41 17.45 46.28 -13.85
N PRO A 42 16.82 45.09 -13.86
CA PRO A 42 16.82 44.20 -12.71
C PRO A 42 18.23 43.64 -12.47
N VAL A 43 18.66 43.62 -11.21
CA VAL A 43 19.93 43.04 -10.79
C VAL A 43 19.80 41.52 -10.80
N LEU A 44 20.67 40.84 -11.55
CA LEU A 44 20.68 39.39 -11.67
C LEU A 44 21.70 38.80 -10.69
N LEU A 45 21.22 38.15 -9.62
CA LEU A 45 22.07 37.44 -8.68
C LEU A 45 22.10 35.95 -9.08
N GLY A 46 23.26 35.44 -9.50
CA GLY A 46 23.37 34.05 -9.96
C GLY A 46 22.63 33.76 -11.27
N GLY A 47 22.35 34.78 -12.09
CA GLY A 47 21.74 34.65 -13.41
C GLY A 47 20.22 34.86 -13.46
N PHE A 48 19.55 35.02 -12.31
CA PHE A 48 18.11 35.28 -12.24
C PHE A 48 17.81 36.42 -11.26
N PRO A 49 16.71 37.17 -11.45
CA PRO A 49 16.25 38.15 -10.47
C PRO A 49 15.72 37.42 -9.22
N THR A 50 16.08 37.92 -8.04
CA THR A 50 15.64 37.38 -6.75
C THR A 50 14.68 38.34 -6.06
N PRO A 51 13.76 37.83 -5.23
CA PRO A 51 12.90 38.68 -4.41
C PRO A 51 13.72 39.54 -3.44
N CYS A 52 13.21 40.71 -3.08
CA CYS A 52 13.81 41.57 -2.05
C CYS A 52 12.74 42.11 -1.11
N SER A 53 13.17 42.62 0.03
CA SER A 53 12.30 43.30 0.98
C SER A 53 12.60 44.81 1.03
N THR A 54 11.55 45.63 1.01
CA THR A 54 11.66 47.10 1.19
C THR A 54 11.83 47.47 2.67
N SER A 55 11.39 46.61 3.58
CA SER A 55 11.41 46.84 5.02
C SER A 55 12.52 46.02 5.67
N SER A 56 13.56 46.70 6.17
CA SER A 56 14.61 46.14 7.04
C SER A 56 14.11 45.69 8.43
N GLY A 57 12.80 45.49 8.58
CA GLY A 57 12.12 45.23 9.86
C GLY A 57 12.06 43.76 10.26
N TYR A 58 12.32 42.83 9.33
CA TYR A 58 12.35 41.39 9.62
C TYR A 58 13.74 40.85 9.35
N GLY A 59 14.45 40.43 10.41
CA GLY A 59 15.80 39.92 10.30
C GLY A 59 15.89 38.73 9.35
N GLY A 60 16.77 38.81 8.36
CA GLY A 60 17.06 37.74 7.41
C GLY A 60 16.37 37.83 6.04
N ALA A 61 15.65 38.91 5.73
CA ALA A 61 15.21 39.17 4.36
C ALA A 61 16.36 39.69 3.49
N TYR A 62 16.27 39.51 2.16
CA TYR A 62 17.32 39.92 1.23
C TYR A 62 17.31 41.44 1.03
N GLU A 63 18.45 42.06 1.34
CA GLU A 63 18.70 43.49 1.12
C GLU A 63 19.46 43.71 -0.19
N CYS A 64 19.00 44.67 -0.98
CA CYS A 64 19.60 45.02 -2.26
C CYS A 64 21.02 45.62 -2.07
N PRO A 65 21.97 45.31 -2.98
CA PRO A 65 23.31 45.88 -2.93
C PRO A 65 23.33 47.40 -3.14
N ALA A 66 24.40 48.06 -2.69
CA ALA A 66 24.56 49.50 -2.82
C ALA A 66 24.40 49.98 -4.28
N GLY A 67 23.58 51.02 -4.49
CA GLY A 67 23.25 51.53 -5.83
C GLY A 67 22.04 50.87 -6.49
N SER A 68 21.36 49.94 -5.82
CA SER A 68 20.08 49.36 -6.26
C SER A 68 18.95 49.61 -5.27
N THR A 69 17.72 49.69 -5.76
CA THR A 69 16.50 49.92 -5.00
C THR A 69 15.55 48.73 -5.15
N CYS A 70 14.88 48.34 -4.07
CA CYS A 70 13.89 47.26 -4.09
C CYS A 70 12.55 47.82 -4.58
N ASP A 71 12.14 47.48 -5.80
CA ASP A 71 10.91 48.00 -6.43
C ASP A 71 9.98 46.88 -6.90
N ARG A 72 8.67 47.19 -6.97
CA ARG A 72 7.57 46.24 -7.26
C ARG A 72 7.34 45.93 -8.76
N TRP A 73 8.26 46.32 -9.65
CA TRP A 73 8.04 46.22 -11.11
C TRP A 73 8.31 44.82 -11.68
N TRP A 74 8.57 43.84 -10.82
CA TRP A 74 8.88 42.48 -11.25
C TRP A 74 7.62 41.61 -11.33
N ILE A 75 7.52 40.83 -12.41
CA ILE A 75 6.39 39.91 -12.61
C ILE A 75 6.41 38.74 -11.61
N GLY A 76 7.57 38.43 -11.05
CA GLY A 76 7.80 37.35 -10.10
C GLY A 76 8.66 36.20 -10.66
N PRO A 77 9.02 35.23 -9.80
CA PRO A 77 9.87 34.11 -10.16
C PRO A 77 9.19 33.21 -11.20
N SER A 78 9.99 32.52 -12.01
CA SER A 78 9.51 31.64 -13.08
C SER A 78 8.53 32.33 -14.04
N TYR A 79 8.79 33.59 -14.39
CA TYR A 79 7.92 34.43 -15.24
C TYR A 79 6.52 34.67 -14.66
N GLY A 80 6.40 34.70 -13.33
CA GLY A 80 5.14 34.95 -12.62
C GLY A 80 4.27 33.70 -12.40
N ILE A 81 4.76 32.51 -12.76
CA ILE A 81 4.03 31.25 -12.57
C ILE A 81 4.02 30.85 -11.08
N THR A 82 5.16 30.94 -10.41
CA THR A 82 5.27 30.68 -8.96
C THR A 82 4.84 31.92 -8.20
N SER A 83 3.56 31.98 -7.86
CA SER A 83 2.95 33.12 -7.15
C SER A 83 1.84 32.72 -6.17
N PHE A 84 1.62 33.56 -5.16
CA PHE A 84 0.54 33.45 -4.17
C PHE A 84 -0.45 34.62 -4.28
N ASP A 85 -0.59 35.21 -5.46
CA ASP A 85 -1.50 36.36 -5.67
C ASP A 85 -2.93 35.94 -6.00
N ASN A 86 -3.07 34.75 -6.60
CA ASN A 86 -4.35 34.18 -6.99
C ASN A 86 -4.44 32.74 -6.51
N ILE A 87 -5.64 32.30 -6.15
CA ILE A 87 -5.86 30.93 -5.67
C ILE A 87 -5.40 29.87 -6.68
N GLY A 88 -5.53 30.14 -7.99
CA GLY A 88 -5.07 29.23 -9.05
C GLY A 88 -3.56 29.04 -9.06
N PHE A 89 -2.78 30.14 -9.02
CA PHE A 89 -1.33 30.09 -8.99
C PHE A 89 -0.79 29.58 -7.63
N ALA A 90 -1.47 29.91 -6.53
CA ALA A 90 -1.16 29.37 -5.21
C ALA A 90 -1.33 27.85 -5.18
N MET A 91 -2.44 27.32 -5.73
CA MET A 91 -2.65 25.88 -5.86
C MET A 91 -1.57 25.21 -6.72
N LEU A 92 -1.15 25.84 -7.82
CA LEU A 92 -0.09 25.31 -8.68
C LEU A 92 1.27 25.29 -7.97
N THR A 93 1.60 26.37 -7.25
CA THR A 93 2.84 26.47 -6.46
C THR A 93 2.86 25.46 -5.31
N VAL A 94 1.75 25.30 -4.59
CA VAL A 94 1.60 24.29 -3.53
C VAL A 94 1.67 22.88 -4.09
N PHE A 95 1.04 22.63 -5.25
CA PHE A 95 1.14 21.35 -5.94
C PHE A 95 2.59 21.02 -6.29
N GLN A 96 3.33 21.97 -6.88
CA GLN A 96 4.75 21.82 -7.15
C GLN A 96 5.52 21.49 -5.86
N CYS A 97 5.27 22.23 -4.78
CA CYS A 97 5.93 21.97 -3.50
C CYS A 97 5.64 20.57 -2.95
N ILE A 98 4.39 20.10 -3.04
CA ILE A 98 3.98 18.75 -2.59
C ILE A 98 4.68 17.66 -3.40
N THR A 99 4.95 17.87 -4.69
CA THR A 99 5.68 16.91 -5.53
C THR A 99 7.18 16.80 -5.19
N MET A 100 7.66 17.56 -4.20
CA MET A 100 9.07 17.63 -3.79
C MET A 100 10.01 18.12 -4.89
N GLU A 101 9.50 18.81 -5.91
CA GLU A 101 10.27 19.40 -7.00
C GLU A 101 10.27 20.93 -6.83
N GLY A 102 11.43 21.57 -6.87
CA GLY A 102 11.56 23.03 -6.80
C GLY A 102 11.07 23.70 -5.50
N TRP A 103 10.62 22.95 -4.49
CA TRP A 103 10.01 23.48 -3.26
C TRP A 103 10.98 24.31 -2.41
N THR A 104 12.26 23.93 -2.38
CA THR A 104 13.30 24.66 -1.66
C THR A 104 13.55 26.03 -2.29
N SER A 105 13.48 26.14 -3.62
CA SER A 105 13.60 27.42 -4.32
C SER A 105 12.45 28.37 -3.95
N VAL A 106 11.22 27.84 -3.90
CA VAL A 106 10.05 28.62 -3.47
C VAL A 106 10.23 29.10 -2.02
N MET A 107 10.66 28.23 -1.12
CA MET A 107 10.97 28.58 0.27
C MET A 107 12.02 29.70 0.36
N TYR A 108 13.13 29.57 -0.37
CA TYR A 108 14.18 30.60 -0.36
C TYR A 108 13.71 31.93 -0.93
N TRP A 109 12.90 31.92 -1.98
CA TRP A 109 12.28 33.16 -2.49
C TRP A 109 11.37 33.82 -1.44
N THR A 110 10.66 33.02 -0.65
CA THR A 110 9.83 33.55 0.45
C THR A 110 10.70 34.09 1.59
N ASP A 111 11.83 33.44 1.90
CA ASP A 111 12.81 33.91 2.89
C ASP A 111 13.45 35.23 2.44
N ASP A 112 13.81 35.35 1.17
CA ASP A 112 14.38 36.58 0.63
C ASP A 112 13.38 37.75 0.65
N ALA A 113 12.08 37.47 0.50
CA ALA A 113 11.03 38.50 0.50
C ALA A 113 10.58 38.94 1.92
N LEU A 114 10.43 38.01 2.86
CA LEU A 114 9.83 38.24 4.18
C LEU A 114 10.76 37.95 5.37
N GLY A 115 11.86 37.25 5.15
CA GLY A 115 12.77 36.75 6.19
C GLY A 115 12.41 35.36 6.70
N ASN A 116 13.42 34.63 7.20
CA ASN A 116 13.33 33.21 7.58
C ASN A 116 12.57 32.92 8.90
N SER A 117 12.13 33.94 9.65
CA SER A 117 11.64 33.73 11.03
C SER A 117 10.36 32.89 11.13
N PHE A 118 9.45 32.99 10.15
CA PHE A 118 8.14 32.33 10.18
C PHE A 118 7.88 31.36 9.02
N ASN A 119 8.68 31.38 7.95
CA ASN A 119 8.43 30.57 6.75
C ASN A 119 8.52 29.07 7.01
N TRP A 120 9.44 28.64 7.87
CA TRP A 120 9.57 27.22 8.25
C TRP A 120 8.27 26.64 8.82
N ALA A 121 7.46 27.43 9.52
CA ALA A 121 6.20 26.99 10.11
C ALA A 121 5.12 26.67 9.06
N TYR A 122 5.25 27.20 7.84
CA TYR A 122 4.39 26.85 6.70
C TYR A 122 4.98 25.69 5.88
N PHE A 123 6.26 25.80 5.47
CA PHE A 123 6.87 24.84 4.56
C PHE A 123 7.14 23.47 5.20
N VAL A 124 7.52 23.38 6.47
CA VAL A 124 7.79 22.09 7.13
C VAL A 124 6.51 21.24 7.23
N PRO A 125 5.37 21.73 7.74
CA PRO A 125 4.13 20.96 7.70
C PRO A 125 3.64 20.66 6.28
N LEU A 126 3.83 21.58 5.33
CA LEU A 126 3.47 21.35 3.92
C LEU A 126 4.22 20.14 3.33
N ILE A 127 5.53 19.99 3.61
CA ILE A 127 6.30 18.86 3.08
C ILE A 127 6.02 17.57 3.87
N VAL A 128 5.96 17.64 5.21
CA VAL A 128 5.72 16.45 6.04
C VAL A 128 4.32 15.90 5.83
N ILE A 129 3.30 16.75 5.93
CA ILE A 129 1.88 16.36 5.85
C ILE A 129 1.41 16.37 4.40
N GLY A 130 1.87 17.30 3.55
CA GLY A 130 1.49 17.30 2.15
C GLY A 130 2.22 16.21 1.36
N SER A 131 3.55 16.21 1.31
CA SER A 131 4.26 15.29 0.41
C SER A 131 4.25 13.83 0.87
N PHE A 132 4.65 13.53 2.12
CA PHE A 132 4.76 12.13 2.56
C PHE A 132 3.41 11.44 2.66
N PHE A 133 2.39 12.10 3.23
CA PHE A 133 1.06 11.53 3.31
C PHE A 133 0.42 11.35 1.93
N MET A 134 0.51 12.35 1.04
CA MET A 134 -0.15 12.28 -0.27
C MET A 134 0.50 11.24 -1.17
N LEU A 135 1.83 11.14 -1.19
CA LEU A 135 2.54 10.10 -1.94
C LEU A 135 2.18 8.70 -1.41
N ASN A 136 2.20 8.51 -0.08
CA ASN A 136 1.85 7.23 0.54
C ASN A 136 0.38 6.85 0.30
N LEU A 137 -0.52 7.82 0.29
CA LEU A 137 -1.95 7.58 0.04
C LEU A 137 -2.17 7.17 -1.43
N VAL A 138 -1.54 7.87 -2.38
CA VAL A 138 -1.62 7.50 -3.81
C VAL A 138 -1.05 6.10 -4.03
N LEU A 139 0.13 5.80 -3.48
CA LEU A 139 0.76 4.48 -3.60
C LEU A 139 -0.07 3.37 -2.93
N GLY A 140 -0.61 3.64 -1.73
CA GLY A 140 -1.46 2.69 -1.01
C GLY A 140 -2.71 2.32 -1.79
N VAL A 141 -3.31 3.29 -2.47
CA VAL A 141 -4.51 3.06 -3.28
C VAL A 141 -4.18 2.33 -4.57
N LEU A 142 -3.12 2.74 -5.27
CA LEU A 142 -2.69 2.03 -6.47
C LEU A 142 -2.40 0.56 -6.14
N SER A 143 -1.74 0.31 -5.00
CA SER A 143 -1.49 -1.03 -4.48
C SER A 143 -2.79 -1.77 -4.15
N GLY A 144 -3.76 -1.11 -3.50
CA GLY A 144 -5.09 -1.69 -3.21
C GLY A 144 -5.92 -2.00 -4.46
N GLU A 145 -5.93 -1.10 -5.45
CA GLU A 145 -6.61 -1.32 -6.74
C GLU A 145 -5.94 -2.45 -7.52
N PHE A 146 -4.60 -2.52 -7.54
CA PHE A 146 -3.87 -3.62 -8.16
C PHE A 146 -4.07 -4.94 -7.41
N ALA A 147 -4.14 -4.93 -6.08
CA ALA A 147 -4.44 -6.12 -5.28
C ALA A 147 -5.85 -6.64 -5.60
N LYS A 148 -6.85 -5.75 -5.64
CA LYS A 148 -8.23 -6.09 -6.00
C LYS A 148 -8.34 -6.65 -7.42
N GLU A 149 -7.63 -6.05 -8.36
CA GLU A 149 -7.63 -6.54 -9.74
C GLU A 149 -6.89 -7.88 -9.87
N ARG A 150 -5.76 -8.04 -9.18
CA ARG A 150 -5.03 -9.30 -9.08
C ARG A 150 -5.89 -10.41 -8.48
N GLU A 151 -6.62 -10.12 -7.42
CA GLU A 151 -7.55 -11.07 -6.77
C GLU A 151 -8.66 -11.54 -7.74
N ARG A 152 -9.23 -10.61 -8.52
CA ARG A 152 -10.23 -10.96 -9.55
C ARG A 152 -9.66 -11.87 -10.63
N VAL A 153 -8.44 -11.58 -11.08
CA VAL A 153 -7.75 -12.41 -12.07
C VAL A 153 -7.49 -13.80 -11.52
N GLU A 154 -7.00 -13.91 -10.28
CA GLU A 154 -6.75 -15.19 -9.62
C GLU A 154 -8.03 -16.02 -9.45
N LYS A 155 -9.12 -15.43 -8.93
CA LYS A 155 -10.42 -16.13 -8.81
C LYS A 155 -10.94 -16.67 -10.15
N ARG A 156 -10.77 -15.89 -11.23
CA ARG A 156 -11.18 -16.31 -12.57
C ARG A 156 -10.32 -17.46 -13.09
N GLN A 157 -9.02 -17.40 -12.87
CA GLN A 157 -8.09 -18.47 -13.24
C GLN A 157 -8.38 -19.75 -12.46
N GLU A 158 -8.64 -19.65 -11.16
CA GLU A 158 -9.02 -20.79 -10.32
C GLU A 158 -10.33 -21.43 -10.79
N PHE A 159 -11.36 -20.63 -11.07
CA PHE A 159 -12.63 -21.12 -11.61
C PHE A 159 -12.43 -21.89 -12.93
N LEU A 160 -11.65 -21.35 -13.86
CA LEU A 160 -11.35 -22.02 -15.13
C LEU A 160 -10.54 -23.31 -14.91
N ARG A 161 -9.60 -23.30 -13.98
CA ARG A 161 -8.79 -24.48 -13.62
C ARG A 161 -9.66 -25.58 -12.99
N GLN A 162 -10.58 -25.22 -12.11
CA GLN A 162 -11.55 -26.16 -11.52
C GLN A 162 -12.48 -26.74 -12.58
N LYS A 163 -13.02 -25.90 -13.48
CA LYS A 163 -13.88 -26.36 -14.58
C LYS A 163 -13.16 -27.35 -15.50
N ARG A 164 -11.89 -27.08 -15.83
CA ARG A 164 -11.07 -28.00 -16.64
C ARG A 164 -10.84 -29.34 -15.91
N LYS A 165 -10.55 -29.32 -14.61
CA LYS A 165 -10.40 -30.55 -13.82
C LYS A 165 -11.68 -31.38 -13.79
N ALA A 166 -12.82 -30.74 -13.54
CA ALA A 166 -14.12 -31.42 -13.51
C ALA A 166 -14.55 -31.98 -14.89
N GLN A 167 -14.07 -31.38 -15.98
CA GLN A 167 -14.26 -31.94 -17.32
C GLN A 167 -13.41 -33.19 -17.53
N VAL A 168 -12.11 -33.12 -17.23
CA VAL A 168 -11.20 -34.27 -17.35
C VAL A 168 -11.63 -35.43 -16.46
N GLU A 169 -12.11 -35.17 -15.24
CA GLU A 169 -12.62 -36.22 -14.35
C GLU A 169 -13.87 -36.90 -14.91
N ARG A 170 -14.78 -36.15 -15.57
CA ARG A 170 -15.95 -36.72 -16.23
C ARG A 170 -15.60 -37.54 -17.46
N GLU A 171 -14.70 -37.04 -18.30
CA GLU A 171 -14.19 -37.77 -19.47
C GLU A 171 -13.50 -39.07 -19.05
N LEU A 172 -12.63 -39.00 -18.02
CA LEU A 172 -11.95 -40.17 -17.47
C LEU A 172 -12.93 -41.19 -16.85
N GLY A 173 -13.94 -40.72 -16.12
CA GLY A 173 -15.00 -41.58 -15.57
C GLY A 173 -15.78 -42.31 -16.67
N GLY A 174 -16.06 -41.63 -17.79
CA GLY A 174 -16.65 -42.24 -18.97
C GLY A 174 -15.77 -43.36 -19.55
N TYR A 175 -14.48 -43.10 -19.77
CA TYR A 175 -13.54 -44.11 -20.27
C TYR A 175 -13.43 -45.33 -19.34
N LEU A 176 -13.38 -45.12 -18.03
CA LEU A 176 -13.35 -46.22 -17.05
C LEU A 176 -14.60 -47.09 -17.10
N ASN A 177 -15.79 -46.51 -17.28
CA ASN A 177 -17.02 -47.27 -17.43
C ASN A 177 -17.00 -48.14 -18.69
N TRP A 178 -16.52 -47.62 -19.82
CA TRP A 178 -16.34 -48.39 -21.05
C TRP A 178 -15.35 -49.56 -20.86
N ILE A 179 -14.22 -49.33 -20.19
CA ILE A 179 -13.23 -50.39 -19.88
C ILE A 179 -13.86 -51.45 -18.98
N SER A 180 -14.53 -51.05 -17.90
CA SER A 180 -15.19 -51.99 -16.97
C SER A 180 -16.23 -52.86 -17.68
N LYS A 181 -16.98 -52.27 -18.62
CA LYS A 181 -17.96 -53.00 -19.41
C LYS A 181 -17.30 -53.99 -20.37
N ALA A 182 -16.21 -53.59 -21.03
CA ALA A 182 -15.45 -54.48 -21.89
C ALA A 182 -14.87 -55.68 -21.11
N GLU A 183 -14.30 -55.44 -19.93
CA GLU A 183 -13.81 -56.51 -19.04
C GLU A 183 -14.92 -57.48 -18.62
N GLU A 184 -16.12 -56.98 -18.30
CA GLU A 184 -17.27 -57.83 -17.96
C GLU A 184 -17.67 -58.75 -19.10
N VAL A 185 -17.67 -58.25 -20.34
CA VAL A 185 -17.99 -59.05 -21.53
C VAL A 185 -16.92 -60.13 -21.76
N ILE A 186 -15.63 -59.80 -21.62
CA ILE A 186 -14.51 -60.76 -21.73
C ILE A 186 -14.62 -61.89 -20.69
N LEU A 187 -15.03 -61.55 -19.46
CA LEU A 187 -15.25 -62.55 -18.40
C LEU A 187 -16.42 -63.50 -18.70
N GLN A 188 -17.44 -63.01 -19.41
CA GLN A 188 -18.62 -63.79 -19.82
C GLN A 188 -18.38 -64.64 -21.07
N GLU A 189 -17.36 -64.34 -21.87
CA GLU A 189 -17.06 -65.08 -23.09
C GLU A 189 -16.57 -66.51 -22.77
N GLU A 190 -17.01 -67.49 -23.55
CA GLU A 190 -16.75 -68.92 -23.31
C GLU A 190 -15.37 -69.37 -23.85
N LYS A 191 -14.74 -68.55 -24.70
CA LYS A 191 -13.43 -68.81 -25.32
C LYS A 191 -12.23 -68.31 -24.50
N THR A 192 -12.45 -67.55 -23.43
CA THR A 192 -11.37 -67.02 -22.59
C THR A 192 -10.93 -68.06 -21.57
N THR A 193 -9.61 -68.25 -21.46
CA THR A 193 -9.03 -69.27 -20.57
C THR A 193 -9.23 -68.90 -19.10
N ASP A 194 -9.40 -69.90 -18.22
CA ASP A 194 -9.64 -69.66 -16.78
C ASP A 194 -8.52 -68.84 -16.12
N GLU A 195 -7.28 -68.99 -16.60
CA GLU A 195 -6.14 -68.19 -16.16
C GLU A 195 -6.30 -66.70 -16.51
N GLU A 196 -6.79 -66.36 -17.71
CA GLU A 196 -7.04 -64.98 -18.13
C GLU A 196 -8.17 -64.33 -17.30
N LYS A 197 -9.23 -65.09 -17.00
CA LYS A 197 -10.32 -64.63 -16.13
C LYS A 197 -9.82 -64.31 -14.71
N LEU A 198 -8.98 -65.18 -14.16
CA LEU A 198 -8.38 -65.01 -12.83
C LEU A 198 -7.47 -63.77 -12.79
N HIS A 199 -6.68 -63.55 -13.84
CA HIS A 199 -5.81 -62.38 -13.99
C HIS A 199 -6.58 -61.05 -13.99
N ILE A 200 -7.72 -60.98 -14.70
CA ILE A 200 -8.58 -59.78 -14.74
C ILE A 200 -9.20 -59.50 -13.36
N ILE A 201 -9.69 -60.54 -12.68
CA ILE A 201 -10.27 -60.41 -11.33
C ILE A 201 -9.21 -59.96 -10.31
N GLU A 202 -8.00 -60.51 -10.38
CA GLU A 202 -6.91 -60.13 -9.49
C GLU A 202 -6.44 -58.68 -9.74
N ALA A 203 -6.37 -58.26 -11.01
CA ALA A 203 -6.07 -56.89 -11.39
C ALA A 203 -7.10 -55.90 -10.83
N ARG A 204 -8.41 -56.21 -10.92
CA ARG A 204 -9.49 -55.42 -10.29
C ARG A 204 -9.30 -55.29 -8.78
N ARG A 205 -9.00 -56.39 -8.10
CA ARG A 205 -8.77 -56.41 -6.64
C ARG A 205 -7.60 -55.51 -6.25
N ARG A 206 -6.48 -55.59 -6.98
CA ARG A 206 -5.29 -54.76 -6.76
C ARG A 206 -5.59 -53.28 -7.03
N ALA A 207 -6.34 -52.96 -8.09
CA ALA A 207 -6.73 -51.58 -8.41
C ALA A 207 -7.67 -50.98 -7.34
N ALA A 208 -8.65 -51.75 -6.86
CA ALA A 208 -9.56 -51.34 -5.79
C ALA A 208 -8.81 -51.05 -4.48
N LEU A 209 -7.87 -51.92 -4.10
CA LEU A 209 -7.03 -51.72 -2.91
C LEU A 209 -6.15 -50.47 -3.04
N LYS A 210 -5.55 -50.22 -4.20
CA LYS A 210 -4.78 -48.99 -4.46
C LYS A 210 -5.66 -47.74 -4.36
N LYS A 211 -6.87 -47.76 -4.93
CA LYS A 211 -7.81 -46.64 -4.86
C LYS A 211 -8.23 -46.32 -3.42
N ALA A 212 -8.59 -47.35 -2.64
CA ALA A 212 -8.94 -47.21 -1.23
C ALA A 212 -7.81 -46.61 -0.39
N ARG A 213 -6.55 -47.01 -0.68
CA ARG A 213 -5.36 -46.47 0.00
C ARG A 213 -5.14 -44.98 -0.31
N ILE A 214 -5.34 -44.56 -1.56
CA ILE A 214 -5.20 -43.16 -1.98
C ILE A 214 -6.31 -42.28 -1.36
N GLU A 215 -7.56 -42.76 -1.34
CA GLU A 215 -8.66 -42.06 -0.69
C GLU A 215 -8.46 -41.91 0.82
N ALA A 216 -7.95 -42.95 1.48
CA ALA A 216 -7.60 -42.89 2.90
C ALA A 216 -6.51 -41.84 3.17
N GLN A 217 -5.44 -41.82 2.35
CA GLN A 217 -4.39 -40.79 2.45
C GLN A 217 -4.93 -39.38 2.24
N LYS A 218 -5.83 -39.18 1.27
CA LYS A 218 -6.43 -37.88 0.98
C LYS A 218 -7.28 -37.37 2.15
N LYS A 219 -8.10 -38.24 2.73
CA LYS A 219 -8.92 -37.95 3.93
C LYS A 219 -8.07 -37.60 5.14
N MET A 220 -6.95 -38.32 5.36
CA MET A 220 -6.03 -38.00 6.46
C MET A 220 -5.35 -36.63 6.27
N SER A 221 -4.91 -36.30 5.05
CA SER A 221 -4.33 -34.99 4.74
C SER A 221 -5.33 -33.84 4.89
N GLU A 222 -6.59 -34.04 4.48
CA GLU A 222 -7.65 -33.04 4.66
C GLU A 222 -8.02 -32.83 6.13
N ALA A 223 -8.07 -33.91 6.92
CA ALA A 223 -8.28 -33.82 8.37
C ALA A 223 -7.13 -33.09 9.08
N GLN A 224 -5.88 -33.33 8.67
CA GLN A 224 -4.71 -32.66 9.22
C GLN A 224 -4.72 -31.15 8.92
N LYS A 225 -4.99 -30.76 7.67
CA LYS A 225 -5.11 -29.33 7.28
C LYS A 225 -6.23 -28.61 8.04
N ARG A 226 -7.34 -29.30 8.31
CA ARG A 226 -8.46 -28.75 9.08
C ARG A 226 -8.12 -28.62 10.58
N GLY A 227 -7.28 -29.51 11.11
CA GLY A 227 -6.75 -29.40 12.47
C GLY A 227 -5.77 -28.22 12.62
N GLU A 228 -4.85 -28.06 11.67
CA GLU A 228 -3.88 -26.95 11.63
C GLU A 228 -4.58 -25.58 11.47
N ALA A 229 -5.65 -25.49 10.66
CA ALA A 229 -6.43 -24.27 10.53
C ALA A 229 -7.14 -23.87 11.83
N LYS A 230 -7.77 -24.83 12.52
CA LYS A 230 -8.41 -24.59 13.83
C LYS A 230 -7.40 -24.21 14.91
N GLN A 231 -6.18 -24.72 14.82
CA GLN A 231 -5.13 -24.41 15.77
C GLN A 231 -4.60 -22.98 15.58
N LYS A 232 -4.54 -22.50 14.34
CA LYS A 232 -4.21 -21.09 14.03
C LYS A 232 -5.31 -20.13 14.46
N GLU A 233 -6.58 -20.48 14.23
CA GLU A 233 -7.73 -19.68 14.72
C GLU A 233 -7.70 -19.56 16.26
N ALA A 234 -7.41 -20.66 16.97
CA ALA A 234 -7.29 -20.63 18.43
C ALA A 234 -6.06 -19.86 18.95
N GLU A 235 -4.99 -19.75 18.15
CA GLU A 235 -3.79 -18.98 18.50
C GLU A 235 -4.03 -17.47 18.25
N GLU A 236 -4.71 -17.10 17.16
CA GLU A 236 -5.18 -15.72 16.91
C GLU A 236 -6.20 -15.24 17.96
N ASP A 237 -7.13 -16.10 18.40
CA ASP A 237 -8.09 -15.75 19.45
C ASP A 237 -7.41 -15.52 20.83
N LEU A 238 -6.32 -16.23 21.11
CA LEU A 238 -5.52 -16.07 22.33
C LEU A 238 -4.64 -14.82 22.32
N ASP A 239 -4.13 -14.42 21.14
CA ASP A 239 -3.36 -13.19 20.98
C ASP A 239 -4.27 -11.94 21.09
N LEU A 240 -5.52 -12.01 20.60
CA LEU A 240 -6.51 -10.95 20.75
C LEU A 240 -6.98 -10.73 22.20
N GLU A 241 -7.04 -11.79 23.02
CA GLU A 241 -7.30 -11.66 24.46
C GLU A 241 -6.10 -11.07 25.23
N ALA A 242 -4.87 -11.31 24.76
CA ALA A 242 -3.66 -10.76 25.40
C ALA A 242 -3.46 -9.26 25.15
N ASP A 243 -3.94 -8.74 24.01
CA ASP A 243 -3.88 -7.31 23.67
C ASP A 243 -5.01 -6.48 24.32
N ALA A 244 -6.07 -7.13 24.83
CA ALA A 244 -7.18 -6.46 25.52
C ALA A 244 -6.91 -6.16 27.01
N ASP A 245 -5.83 -6.70 27.60
CA ASP A 245 -5.45 -6.54 29.02
C ASP A 245 -4.44 -5.40 29.27
N VAL A 246 -4.31 -4.41 28.37
CA VAL A 246 -3.33 -3.30 28.50
C VAL A 246 -3.93 -1.96 28.95
N ASP A 247 -5.25 -1.80 28.96
CA ASP A 247 -5.88 -0.56 29.41
C ASP A 247 -6.82 -0.83 30.61
N ASP A 248 -6.25 -0.88 31.82
CA ASP A 248 -6.81 -0.28 33.04
C ASP A 248 -5.89 -0.52 34.27
N ASP A 249 -5.41 0.60 34.82
CA ASP A 249 -4.99 0.90 36.20
C ASP A 249 -3.78 0.20 36.89
N GLU A 250 -3.02 1.06 37.57
CA GLU A 250 -2.12 0.71 38.69
C GLU A 250 -2.85 -0.16 39.73
N ASP A 251 -2.37 -1.38 39.99
CA ASP A 251 -1.98 -1.83 41.34
C ASP A 251 -1.53 -3.31 41.38
N ASP A 252 -0.55 -3.55 42.25
CA ASP A 252 0.03 -4.79 42.78
C ASP A 252 -0.72 -6.14 42.58
N PHE A 253 -0.16 -7.07 41.77
CA PHE A 253 -0.11 -8.51 42.13
C PHE A 253 0.83 -9.34 41.22
N THR A 254 2.08 -9.52 41.64
CA THR A 254 3.03 -10.45 41.01
C THR A 254 2.85 -11.88 41.56
N GLY A 255 1.79 -12.57 41.13
CA GLY A 255 1.53 -13.96 41.56
C GLY A 255 0.98 -14.89 40.47
N GLU A 256 0.14 -14.40 39.57
CA GLU A 256 -0.66 -15.26 38.69
C GLU A 256 -0.02 -15.55 37.32
N LYS A 257 0.86 -14.66 36.85
CA LYS A 257 1.57 -14.81 35.56
C LYS A 257 2.57 -15.99 35.54
N SER A 258 3.08 -16.41 36.70
CA SER A 258 4.00 -17.57 36.79
C SER A 258 3.29 -18.91 36.58
N LEU A 259 2.08 -19.06 37.11
CA LEU A 259 1.32 -20.32 37.08
C LEU A 259 0.82 -20.67 35.67
N LYS A 260 0.41 -19.67 34.87
CA LYS A 260 0.00 -19.88 33.46
C LYS A 260 1.19 -20.24 32.56
N SER A 261 2.37 -19.62 32.77
CA SER A 261 3.61 -19.97 32.06
C SER A 261 4.03 -21.43 32.30
N ASP A 262 3.90 -21.91 33.54
CA ASP A 262 4.27 -23.27 33.90
C ASP A 262 3.26 -24.31 33.38
N PHE A 263 1.98 -23.96 33.25
CA PHE A 263 0.97 -24.81 32.61
C PHE A 263 1.24 -24.99 31.10
N VAL A 264 1.57 -23.90 30.40
CA VAL A 264 1.94 -23.94 28.96
C VAL A 264 3.22 -24.76 28.75
N LYS A 265 4.23 -24.60 29.61
CA LYS A 265 5.47 -25.42 29.56
C LYS A 265 5.24 -26.88 29.91
N SER A 266 4.21 -27.21 30.68
CA SER A 266 3.81 -28.59 31.02
C SER A 266 3.08 -29.27 29.85
N LEU A 267 2.17 -28.55 29.18
CA LEU A 267 1.47 -29.04 27.98
C LEU A 267 2.44 -29.29 26.81
N ASN A 268 3.39 -28.38 26.58
CA ASN A 268 4.40 -28.55 25.54
C ASN A 268 5.35 -29.72 25.83
N ARG A 269 5.62 -30.02 27.10
CA ARG A 269 6.42 -31.20 27.50
C ARG A 269 5.67 -32.52 27.30
N ARG A 270 4.35 -32.57 27.56
CA ARG A 270 3.53 -33.78 27.30
C ARG A 270 3.43 -34.12 25.82
N ASN A 271 3.30 -33.14 24.95
CA ASN A 271 3.21 -33.37 23.50
C ASN A 271 4.53 -33.87 22.87
N LYS A 272 5.67 -33.61 23.54
CA LYS A 272 6.99 -34.06 23.07
C LYS A 272 7.31 -35.52 23.45
N LEU A 273 6.51 -36.14 24.33
CA LEU A 273 6.65 -37.54 24.76
C LEU A 273 5.73 -38.51 23.99
N LEU A 274 4.88 -38.00 23.09
CA LEU A 274 3.94 -38.79 22.26
C LEU A 274 4.30 -38.80 20.76
N LYS A 275 5.53 -38.41 20.42
CA LYS A 275 6.18 -38.64 19.12
C LYS A 275 7.32 -39.63 19.31
#